data_AF-A0A7J2RGI3-F1
#
_entry.id   AF-A0A7J2RGI3-F1
#
_cell.length_a   1.000
_cell.length_b   1.000
_cell.length_c   1.000
_cell.angle_alpha   90.00
_cell.angle_beta   90.00
_cell.angle_gamma   90.00
#
_symmetry.space_group_name_H-M   'P 1'
#
loop_
_entity.id
_entity.type
_entity.pdbx_description
1 polymer ?
#
loop_
_entity_poly.entity_id
_entity_poly.type
_entity_poly.pdbx_seq_one_letter_code
_entity_poly.pdbx_strand_id
1 'polypeptide(L)'
;MCINKKYNILILVAFACIAIFSIVFLFLTSNNLSIQNYNTELEFNGDNAYNYVQDQLDIGFRIPGTEERKESAQYFISKFLEIDSNFTYIIHNFTVYTTECQNILFKANEEYDNVIILGAHYDSRAKATRDPISENRSKPVPGANDGASGAAVLIELARVLYGQKDNLSSEIWFLFFDAEDQGGNGILGWDWIEGSEQFVNDLDDFYDSATENIESMILLDMVGGTNLQFINEQYSTSSLLEELFAIGRNLGYTNEFPSNPVSRSIIDDHIGFLDLGIPSADLIINFWDNPSWPYHHTTED
;
A
#
# COMPACT_ATOMS: atom_id res chain seq x y z
N MET A 1 13.31 -33.42 -66.45
CA MET A 1 14.11 -33.74 -65.23
C MET A 1 14.18 -32.57 -64.22
N CYS A 2 13.22 -31.63 -64.19
CA CYS A 2 13.26 -30.43 -63.32
C CYS A 2 12.19 -30.36 -62.22
N ILE A 3 11.28 -31.33 -62.12
CA ILE A 3 10.16 -31.27 -61.17
C ILE A 3 10.57 -31.79 -59.77
N ASN A 4 11.49 -32.76 -59.67
CA ASN A 4 11.91 -33.34 -58.38
C ASN A 4 12.77 -32.42 -57.50
N LYS A 5 13.44 -31.39 -58.06
CA LYS A 5 14.27 -30.48 -57.26
C LYS A 5 13.45 -29.48 -56.43
N LYS A 6 12.28 -29.04 -56.92
CA LYS A 6 11.43 -28.08 -56.19
C LYS A 6 10.77 -28.69 -54.96
N TYR A 7 10.33 -29.95 -55.03
CA TYR A 7 9.73 -30.65 -53.89
C TYR A 7 10.74 -30.91 -52.77
N ASN A 8 11.99 -31.25 -53.11
CA ASN A 8 13.03 -31.46 -52.10
C ASN A 8 13.41 -30.15 -51.37
N ILE A 9 13.38 -29.00 -52.05
CA ILE A 9 13.63 -27.69 -51.42
C ILE A 9 12.49 -27.31 -50.49
N LEU A 10 11.23 -27.51 -50.89
CA LEU A 10 10.06 -27.25 -50.04
C LEU A 10 10.05 -28.11 -48.77
N ILE A 11 10.42 -29.38 -48.89
CA ILE A 11 10.53 -30.30 -47.74
C ILE A 11 11.67 -29.85 -46.80
N LEU A 12 12.83 -29.46 -47.34
CA LEU A 12 13.95 -28.94 -46.54
C LEU A 12 13.61 -27.64 -45.81
N VAL A 13 12.89 -26.73 -46.46
CA VAL A 13 12.41 -25.49 -45.82
C VAL A 13 11.38 -25.78 -44.73
N ALA A 14 10.45 -26.72 -44.97
CA ALA A 14 9.49 -27.12 -43.95
C ALA A 14 10.16 -27.76 -42.72
N PHE A 15 11.16 -28.62 -42.91
CA PHE A 15 11.94 -29.19 -41.79
C PHE A 15 12.78 -28.14 -41.07
N ALA A 16 13.35 -27.17 -41.78
CA ALA A 16 14.08 -26.05 -41.17
C ALA A 16 13.12 -25.15 -40.35
N CYS A 17 11.92 -24.86 -40.85
CA CYS A 17 10.92 -24.09 -40.12
C CYS A 17 10.42 -24.83 -38.87
N ILE A 18 10.20 -26.15 -38.94
CA ILE A 18 9.81 -26.95 -37.77
C ILE A 18 10.94 -27.00 -36.74
N ALA A 19 12.20 -27.15 -37.19
CA ALA A 19 13.36 -27.13 -36.30
C ALA A 19 13.55 -25.76 -35.61
N ILE A 20 13.39 -24.66 -36.35
CA ILE A 20 13.45 -23.30 -35.79
C ILE A 20 12.29 -23.07 -34.82
N PHE A 21 11.08 -23.50 -35.16
CA PHE A 21 9.92 -23.38 -34.26
C PHE A 21 10.10 -24.20 -32.99
N SER A 22 10.70 -25.39 -33.08
CA SER A 22 11.00 -26.25 -31.93
C SER A 22 12.09 -25.64 -31.05
N ILE A 23 13.11 -25.02 -31.64
CA ILE A 23 14.18 -24.32 -30.91
C ILE A 23 13.63 -23.07 -30.21
N VAL A 24 12.81 -22.27 -30.89
CA VAL A 24 12.16 -21.09 -30.30
C VAL A 24 11.18 -21.51 -29.19
N PHE A 25 10.46 -22.62 -29.35
CA PHE A 25 9.60 -23.17 -28.30
C PHE A 25 10.42 -23.65 -27.10
N LEU A 26 11.57 -24.31 -27.32
CA LEU A 26 12.49 -24.71 -26.26
C LEU A 26 13.07 -23.50 -25.51
N PHE A 27 13.39 -22.39 -26.19
CA PHE A 27 13.84 -21.15 -25.56
C PHE A 27 12.72 -20.37 -24.86
N LEU A 28 11.47 -20.48 -25.31
CA LEU A 28 10.30 -19.90 -24.62
C LEU A 28 9.88 -20.73 -23.40
N THR A 29 10.13 -22.04 -23.39
CA THR A 29 9.85 -22.92 -22.25
C THR A 29 11.01 -23.00 -21.25
N SER A 30 12.18 -22.44 -21.57
CA SER A 30 13.34 -22.40 -20.67
C SER A 30 13.42 -21.14 -19.82
N ASN A 31 12.30 -20.47 -19.57
CA ASN A 31 12.16 -19.66 -18.37
C ASN A 31 12.00 -20.61 -17.19
N ASN A 32 13.10 -21.28 -16.82
CA ASN A 32 13.30 -21.68 -15.44
C ASN A 32 13.38 -20.37 -14.65
N LEU A 33 12.23 -19.78 -14.34
CA LEU A 33 12.11 -18.90 -13.20
C LEU A 33 12.69 -19.73 -12.06
N SER A 34 13.90 -19.38 -11.61
CA SER A 34 14.36 -19.86 -10.33
C SER A 34 13.43 -19.19 -9.34
N ILE A 35 12.28 -19.81 -9.09
CA ILE A 35 11.46 -19.53 -7.93
C ILE A 35 12.36 -19.95 -6.78
N GLN A 36 13.18 -19.03 -6.30
CA GLN A 36 13.66 -19.12 -4.94
C GLN A 36 12.40 -18.97 -4.10
N ASN A 37 11.85 -20.12 -3.68
CA ASN A 37 11.01 -20.13 -2.50
C ASN A 37 11.88 -19.56 -1.40
N TYR A 38 11.71 -18.27 -1.10
CA TYR A 38 12.16 -17.73 0.17
C TYR A 38 11.47 -18.60 1.20
N ASN A 39 12.24 -19.50 1.83
CA ASN A 39 11.74 -20.38 2.87
C ASN A 39 11.66 -19.56 4.16
N THR A 40 10.91 -18.47 4.11
CA THR A 40 10.57 -17.64 5.26
C THR A 40 9.19 -18.08 5.71
N GLU A 41 9.04 -18.30 7.01
CA GLU A 41 7.72 -18.51 7.58
C GLU A 41 6.93 -17.20 7.41
N LEU A 42 5.73 -17.28 6.84
CA LEU A 42 4.84 -16.13 6.75
C LEU A 42 4.19 -15.95 8.13
N GLU A 43 4.71 -14.99 8.90
CA GLU A 43 4.27 -14.73 10.28
C GLU A 43 3.08 -13.76 10.38
N PHE A 44 2.72 -13.10 9.29
CA PHE A 44 1.57 -12.19 9.21
C PHE A 44 0.26 -12.95 9.40
N ASN A 45 -0.56 -12.51 10.35
CA ASN A 45 -1.86 -13.12 10.63
C ASN A 45 -3.00 -12.25 10.09
N GLY A 46 -3.65 -12.73 9.02
CA GLY A 46 -4.79 -12.04 8.41
C GLY A 46 -6.03 -11.95 9.31
N ASP A 47 -6.23 -12.89 10.24
CA ASP A 47 -7.36 -12.84 11.18
C ASP A 47 -7.14 -11.71 12.21
N ASN A 48 -5.90 -11.49 12.65
CA ASN A 48 -5.57 -10.34 13.51
C ASN A 48 -5.84 -9.03 12.77
N ALA A 49 -5.30 -8.87 11.55
CA ALA A 49 -5.51 -7.68 10.75
C ALA A 49 -7.00 -7.42 10.49
N TYR A 50 -7.78 -8.45 10.17
CA TYR A 50 -9.23 -8.33 10.01
C TYR A 50 -9.93 -7.85 11.29
N ASN A 51 -9.55 -8.37 12.46
CA ASN A 51 -10.10 -7.90 13.73
C ASN A 51 -9.72 -6.43 13.99
N TYR A 52 -8.51 -6.00 13.62
CA TYR A 52 -8.13 -4.60 13.75
C TYR A 52 -8.93 -3.66 12.82
N VAL A 53 -9.36 -4.13 11.66
CA VAL A 53 -10.34 -3.40 10.83
C VAL A 53 -11.67 -3.29 11.58
N GLN A 54 -12.17 -4.39 12.13
CA GLN A 54 -13.44 -4.39 12.87
C GLN A 54 -13.40 -3.46 14.09
N ASP A 55 -12.31 -3.48 14.86
CA ASP A 55 -12.13 -2.60 16.02
C ASP A 55 -12.20 -1.11 15.62
N GLN A 56 -11.62 -0.73 14.47
CA GLN A 56 -11.71 0.64 13.93
C GLN A 56 -13.12 1.02 13.46
N LEU A 57 -13.88 0.07 12.91
CA LEU A 57 -15.28 0.30 12.53
C LEU A 57 -16.20 0.40 13.76
N ASP A 58 -15.89 -0.34 14.83
CA ASP A 58 -16.64 -0.31 16.08
C ASP A 58 -16.45 1.03 16.82
N ILE A 59 -15.33 1.73 16.62
CA ILE A 59 -15.10 3.11 17.08
C ILE A 59 -16.05 4.08 16.36
N GLY A 60 -16.31 3.86 15.06
CA GLY A 60 -17.19 4.69 14.24
C GLY A 60 -16.47 5.42 13.11
N PHE A 61 -17.05 6.53 12.64
CA PHE A 61 -16.51 7.29 11.51
C PHE A 61 -15.36 8.20 11.96
N ARG A 62 -14.15 7.90 11.50
CA ARG A 62 -12.87 8.51 11.90
C ARG A 62 -12.62 9.82 11.15
N ILE A 63 -13.64 10.67 11.07
CA ILE A 63 -13.56 11.94 10.32
C ILE A 63 -12.62 12.90 11.08
N PRO A 64 -11.73 13.64 10.41
CA PRO A 64 -10.86 14.61 11.06
C PRO A 64 -11.63 15.57 11.99
N GLY A 65 -11.07 15.85 13.15
CA GLY A 65 -11.69 16.69 14.19
C GLY A 65 -12.75 16.03 15.09
N THR A 66 -13.16 14.79 14.82
CA THR A 66 -14.12 14.06 15.67
C THR A 66 -13.47 13.41 16.89
N GLU A 67 -14.29 12.88 17.80
CA GLU A 67 -13.83 12.10 18.96
C GLU A 67 -13.44 10.68 18.52
N GLU A 68 -14.18 10.08 17.60
CA GLU A 68 -13.89 8.75 17.01
C GLU A 68 -12.50 8.71 16.36
N ARG A 69 -12.07 9.82 15.74
CA ARG A 69 -10.70 9.99 15.24
C ARG A 69 -9.67 10.02 16.39
N LYS A 70 -9.99 10.62 17.56
CA LYS A 70 -9.10 10.60 18.76
C LYS A 70 -9.04 9.22 19.37
N GLU A 71 -10.17 8.53 19.45
CA GLU A 71 -10.27 7.18 19.97
C GLU A 71 -9.47 6.19 19.10
N SER A 72 -9.49 6.36 17.77
CA SER A 72 -8.67 5.55 16.85
C SER A 72 -7.17 5.73 17.09
N ALA A 73 -6.72 6.98 17.29
CA ALA A 73 -5.33 7.25 17.63
C ALA A 73 -4.90 6.58 18.95
N GLN A 74 -5.76 6.65 19.98
CA GLN A 74 -5.51 5.97 21.25
C GLN A 74 -5.54 4.45 21.11
N TYR A 75 -6.42 3.92 20.25
CA TYR A 75 -6.48 2.50 19.94
C TYR A 75 -5.17 2.02 19.31
N PHE A 76 -4.61 2.71 18.32
CA PHE A 76 -3.32 2.35 17.72
C PHE A 76 -2.21 2.36 18.76
N ILE A 77 -2.12 3.43 19.57
CA ILE A 77 -1.14 3.51 20.66
C ILE A 77 -1.28 2.31 21.60
N SER A 78 -2.51 1.94 21.97
CA SER A 78 -2.75 0.78 22.83
C SER A 78 -2.24 -0.53 22.20
N LYS A 79 -2.41 -0.72 20.88
CA LYS A 79 -1.97 -1.93 20.18
C LYS A 79 -0.46 -2.03 20.07
N PHE A 80 0.22 -0.91 19.83
CA PHE A 80 1.68 -0.88 19.84
C PHE A 80 2.26 -1.11 21.25
N LEU A 81 1.60 -0.58 22.29
CA LEU A 81 2.00 -0.83 23.68
C LEU A 81 1.70 -2.26 24.18
N GLU A 82 0.76 -2.97 23.54
CA GLU A 82 0.56 -4.42 23.75
C GLU A 82 1.73 -5.26 23.20
N ILE A 83 2.42 -4.78 22.15
CA ILE A 83 3.62 -5.42 21.58
C ILE A 83 4.80 -5.24 22.53
N ASP A 84 5.08 -4.00 22.94
CA ASP A 84 6.04 -3.66 24.00
C ASP A 84 5.58 -2.42 24.75
N SER A 85 5.55 -2.46 26.07
CA SER A 85 5.13 -1.32 26.91
C SER A 85 6.00 -0.06 26.76
N ASN A 86 7.17 -0.17 26.15
CA ASN A 86 8.10 0.92 25.87
C ASN A 86 8.22 1.21 24.37
N PHE A 87 7.29 0.72 23.54
CA PHE A 87 7.28 1.05 22.11
C PHE A 87 7.24 2.56 21.93
N THR A 88 8.19 3.12 21.19
CA THR A 88 8.29 4.55 20.96
C THR A 88 7.18 5.01 20.02
N TYR A 89 6.46 6.06 20.42
CA TYR A 89 5.46 6.70 19.58
C TYR A 89 5.52 8.22 19.72
N ILE A 90 5.22 8.93 18.64
CA ILE A 90 5.19 10.38 18.54
C ILE A 90 3.85 10.76 17.95
N ILE A 91 3.18 11.69 18.63
CA ILE A 91 1.94 12.31 18.17
C ILE A 91 2.32 13.60 17.43
N HIS A 92 2.03 13.65 16.13
CA HIS A 92 2.23 14.84 15.31
C HIS A 92 0.90 15.59 15.17
N ASN A 93 0.74 16.68 15.92
CA ASN A 93 -0.48 17.49 15.89
C ASN A 93 -0.34 18.63 14.90
N PHE A 94 -1.35 18.81 14.05
CA PHE A 94 -1.44 19.91 13.10
C PHE A 94 -2.88 20.41 13.00
N THR A 95 -3.10 21.47 12.22
CA THR A 95 -4.43 22.05 12.04
C THR A 95 -4.69 22.31 10.56
N VAL A 96 -5.73 21.68 10.04
CA VAL A 96 -6.27 21.98 8.70
C VAL A 96 -7.41 22.97 8.87
N TYR A 97 -7.19 24.21 8.41
CA TYR A 97 -8.05 25.37 8.66
C TYR A 97 -8.32 25.67 10.15
N THR A 98 -9.35 25.04 10.70
CA THR A 98 -9.79 25.21 12.11
C THR A 98 -9.99 23.87 12.82
N THR A 99 -9.61 22.78 12.16
CA THR A 99 -9.82 21.41 12.63
C THR A 99 -8.50 20.83 13.08
N GLU A 100 -8.47 20.37 14.32
CA GLU A 100 -7.32 19.67 14.88
C GLU A 100 -7.24 18.26 14.27
N CYS A 101 -6.08 17.96 13.71
CA CYS A 101 -5.74 16.69 13.08
C CYS A 101 -4.47 16.12 13.71
N GLN A 102 -4.25 14.81 13.56
CA GLN A 102 -3.15 14.12 14.22
C GLN A 102 -2.62 12.92 13.44
N ASN A 103 -1.36 13.00 12.98
CA ASN A 103 -0.64 11.81 12.55
C ASN A 103 -0.03 11.10 13.76
N ILE A 104 0.27 9.82 13.61
CA ILE A 104 0.93 9.03 14.65
C ILE A 104 2.09 8.27 14.03
N LEU A 105 3.27 8.50 14.58
CA LEU A 105 4.49 7.82 14.20
C LEU A 105 4.87 6.83 15.30
N PHE A 106 5.12 5.58 14.94
CA PHE A 106 5.74 4.59 15.82
C PHE A 106 7.10 4.20 15.27
N LYS A 107 8.09 4.04 16.15
CA LYS A 107 9.46 3.72 15.78
C LYS A 107 9.90 2.40 16.41
N ALA A 108 10.48 1.52 15.60
CA ALA A 108 11.14 0.30 16.03
C ALA A 108 12.57 0.29 15.51
N ASN A 109 13.50 -0.26 16.30
CA ASN A 109 14.93 -0.35 15.94
C ASN A 109 15.63 1.01 15.77
N GLU A 110 15.37 1.94 16.71
CA GLU A 110 15.92 3.32 16.73
C GLU A 110 17.46 3.40 16.84
N GLU A 111 18.15 2.27 16.97
CA GLU A 111 19.62 2.20 16.94
C GLU A 111 20.23 2.22 15.52
N TYR A 112 19.41 2.15 14.47
CA TYR A 112 19.86 2.14 13.08
C TYR A 112 19.55 3.46 12.38
N ASP A 113 20.53 3.99 11.67
CA ASP A 113 20.39 5.28 10.97
C ASP A 113 19.61 5.18 9.64
N ASN A 114 19.40 3.97 9.11
CA ASN A 114 18.63 3.75 7.88
C ASN A 114 17.17 3.51 8.22
N VAL A 115 16.27 4.36 7.72
CA VAL A 115 14.85 4.33 8.04
C VAL A 115 14.04 3.80 6.85
N ILE A 116 13.13 2.86 7.13
CA ILE A 116 12.08 2.43 6.19
C ILE A 116 10.72 2.83 6.77
N ILE A 117 9.92 3.56 6.00
CA ILE A 117 8.60 4.00 6.41
C ILE A 117 7.54 3.08 5.81
N LEU A 118 6.64 2.57 6.66
CA LEU A 118 5.41 1.91 6.29
C LEU A 118 4.25 2.83 6.67
N GLY A 119 3.50 3.31 5.69
CA GLY A 119 2.46 4.31 5.85
C GLY A 119 1.06 3.81 5.50
N ALA A 120 0.06 4.40 6.14
CA ALA A 120 -1.35 4.28 5.78
C ALA A 120 -2.13 5.46 6.35
N HIS A 121 -3.11 5.98 5.63
CA HIS A 121 -4.08 6.89 6.24
C HIS A 121 -5.08 6.09 7.11
N TYR A 122 -5.66 6.73 8.11
CA TYR A 122 -6.64 6.09 9.00
C TYR A 122 -7.95 6.86 9.14
N ASP A 123 -8.00 8.10 8.65
CA ASP A 123 -9.22 8.88 8.64
C ASP A 123 -10.25 8.27 7.68
N SER A 124 -11.52 8.55 7.91
CA SER A 124 -12.61 8.11 7.02
C SER A 124 -13.27 9.31 6.35
N ARG A 125 -13.69 9.16 5.09
CA ARG A 125 -14.41 10.20 4.38
C ARG A 125 -15.66 10.70 5.09
N ALA A 126 -15.78 12.03 5.21
CA ALA A 126 -16.98 12.65 5.78
C ALA A 126 -18.25 12.46 4.91
N LYS A 127 -18.10 12.20 3.60
CA LYS A 127 -19.23 12.05 2.66
C LYS A 127 -18.98 10.99 1.60
N ALA A 128 -19.93 10.08 1.46
CA ALA A 128 -19.99 9.04 0.43
C ALA A 128 -20.33 9.60 -0.96
N THR A 129 -19.50 10.49 -1.50
CA THR A 129 -19.75 11.26 -2.72
C THR A 129 -19.98 10.41 -3.97
N ARG A 130 -19.51 9.15 -3.97
CA ARG A 130 -19.66 8.20 -5.09
C ARG A 130 -20.83 7.22 -4.89
N ASP A 131 -21.61 7.33 -3.82
CA ASP A 131 -22.70 6.41 -3.54
C ASP A 131 -23.74 6.39 -4.68
N PRO A 132 -24.16 5.20 -5.16
CA PRO A 132 -25.16 5.10 -6.22
C PRO A 132 -26.54 5.62 -5.78
N ILE A 133 -26.84 5.58 -4.49
CA ILE A 133 -28.08 6.09 -3.89
C ILE A 133 -27.85 7.55 -3.52
N SER A 134 -28.55 8.47 -4.18
CA SER A 134 -28.30 9.92 -4.02
C SER A 134 -28.51 10.41 -2.59
N GLU A 135 -29.41 9.78 -1.83
CA GLU A 135 -29.71 10.08 -0.43
C GLU A 135 -28.58 9.67 0.53
N ASN A 136 -27.69 8.77 0.11
CA ASN A 136 -26.53 8.35 0.89
C ASN A 136 -25.33 9.27 0.68
N ARG A 137 -25.30 10.12 -0.35
CA ARG A 137 -24.11 10.92 -0.70
C ARG A 137 -23.69 11.97 0.32
N SER A 138 -24.56 12.27 1.29
CA SER A 138 -24.25 13.14 2.43
C SER A 138 -23.93 12.38 3.71
N LYS A 139 -23.99 11.04 3.70
CA LYS A 139 -23.64 10.18 4.83
C LYS A 139 -22.13 9.94 4.83
N PRO A 140 -21.52 9.72 6.00
CA PRO A 140 -20.11 9.33 6.09
C PRO A 140 -19.85 7.93 5.52
N VAL A 141 -18.61 7.71 5.08
CA VAL A 141 -18.13 6.41 4.58
C VAL A 141 -17.61 5.61 5.77
N PRO A 142 -17.98 4.31 5.93
CA PRO A 142 -17.46 3.48 7.02
C PRO A 142 -15.93 3.35 6.98
N GLY A 143 -15.34 3.30 5.79
CA GLY A 143 -13.90 3.30 5.57
C GLY A 143 -13.25 2.01 6.02
N ALA A 144 -13.90 0.87 5.78
CA ALA A 144 -13.36 -0.43 6.16
C ALA A 144 -12.14 -0.78 5.30
N ASN A 145 -12.20 -0.46 4.01
CA ASN A 145 -11.08 -0.61 3.10
C ASN A 145 -10.30 0.71 2.97
N ASP A 146 -11.00 1.80 2.69
CA ASP A 146 -10.48 3.16 2.54
C ASP A 146 -10.19 3.77 3.93
N GLY A 147 -8.95 3.61 4.38
CA GLY A 147 -8.47 3.90 5.74
C GLY A 147 -8.15 2.66 6.58
N ALA A 148 -9.17 1.97 7.10
CA ALA A 148 -8.94 0.99 8.18
C ALA A 148 -8.08 -0.22 7.77
N SER A 149 -8.09 -0.61 6.48
CA SER A 149 -7.34 -1.78 6.00
C SER A 149 -5.82 -1.58 6.06
N GLY A 150 -5.31 -0.44 5.59
CA GLY A 150 -3.89 -0.11 5.65
C GLY A 150 -3.42 0.01 7.08
N ALA A 151 -4.15 0.76 7.91
CA ALA A 151 -3.87 0.91 9.33
C ALA A 151 -3.82 -0.45 10.07
N ALA A 152 -4.76 -1.35 9.78
CA ALA A 152 -4.77 -2.69 10.36
C ALA A 152 -3.56 -3.54 9.94
N VAL A 153 -3.15 -3.45 8.67
CA VAL A 153 -1.93 -4.13 8.18
C VAL A 153 -0.69 -3.59 8.90
N LEU A 154 -0.59 -2.27 9.11
CA LEU A 154 0.54 -1.70 9.87
C LEU A 154 0.64 -2.24 11.30
N ILE A 155 -0.50 -2.37 12.01
CA ILE A 155 -0.51 -2.92 13.37
C ILE A 155 0.01 -4.37 13.39
N GLU A 156 -0.46 -5.22 12.47
CA GLU A 156 -0.02 -6.61 12.41
C GLU A 156 1.44 -6.73 11.91
N LEU A 157 1.87 -5.89 10.97
CA LEU A 157 3.27 -5.81 10.57
C LEU A 157 4.17 -5.37 11.73
N ALA A 158 3.73 -4.43 12.56
CA ALA A 158 4.47 -4.03 13.76
C ALA A 158 4.70 -5.22 14.70
N ARG A 159 3.66 -6.04 14.93
CA ARG A 159 3.78 -7.25 15.75
C ARG A 159 4.82 -8.23 15.19
N VAL A 160 4.80 -8.45 13.88
CA VAL A 160 5.72 -9.38 13.20
C VAL A 160 7.15 -8.83 13.18
N LEU A 161 7.34 -7.61 12.69
CA LEU A 161 8.66 -6.99 12.53
C LEU A 161 9.33 -6.74 13.88
N TYR A 162 8.57 -6.37 14.90
CA TYR A 162 9.09 -6.27 16.26
C TYR A 162 9.56 -7.63 16.81
N GLY A 163 8.84 -8.71 16.51
CA GLY A 163 9.25 -10.07 16.87
C GLY A 163 10.54 -10.52 16.17
N GLN A 164 10.81 -9.96 14.98
CA GLN A 164 12.00 -10.26 14.16
C GLN A 164 13.06 -9.16 14.24
N LYS A 165 12.94 -8.23 15.18
CA LYS A 165 13.72 -6.98 15.18
C LYS A 165 15.24 -7.18 15.20
N ASP A 166 15.73 -8.24 15.84
CA ASP A 166 17.15 -8.60 15.90
C ASP A 166 17.71 -9.08 14.54
N ASN A 167 16.84 -9.43 13.59
CA ASN A 167 17.19 -9.84 12.22
C ASN A 167 17.13 -8.68 11.22
N LEU A 168 16.68 -7.49 11.65
CA LEU A 168 16.58 -6.30 10.82
C LEU A 168 17.80 -5.40 11.04
N SER A 169 18.17 -4.63 10.03
CA SER A 169 19.31 -3.70 10.05
C SER A 169 18.92 -2.26 9.72
N SER A 170 17.64 -1.93 9.95
CA SER A 170 17.03 -0.64 9.66
C SER A 170 16.06 -0.29 10.78
N GLU A 171 15.89 1.00 11.04
CA GLU A 171 14.77 1.53 11.82
C GLU A 171 13.51 1.44 10.96
N ILE A 172 12.41 1.02 11.57
CA ILE A 172 11.11 0.89 10.91
C ILE A 172 10.16 1.90 11.52
N TRP A 173 9.62 2.77 10.66
CA TRP A 173 8.58 3.71 11.02
C TRP A 173 7.23 3.16 10.58
N PHE A 174 6.27 3.13 11.49
CA PHE A 174 4.86 2.89 11.18
C PHE A 174 4.12 4.22 11.31
N LEU A 175 3.67 4.75 10.19
CA LEU A 175 3.15 6.10 10.09
C LEU A 175 1.68 6.08 9.70
N PHE A 176 0.84 6.59 10.60
CA PHE A 176 -0.60 6.68 10.43
C PHE A 176 -0.97 8.13 10.11
N PHE A 177 -1.44 8.39 8.88
CA PHE A 177 -1.82 9.73 8.43
C PHE A 177 -3.31 10.03 8.74
N ASP A 178 -3.57 11.23 9.23
CA ASP A 178 -4.93 11.79 9.38
C ASP A 178 -5.20 12.79 8.24
N ALA A 179 -6.46 13.09 7.97
CA ALA A 179 -6.87 14.08 6.97
C ALA A 179 -6.38 13.82 5.52
N GLU A 180 -6.32 12.56 5.09
CA GLU A 180 -6.06 12.21 3.69
C GLU A 180 -7.33 12.43 2.85
N ASP A 181 -8.46 11.87 3.28
CA ASP A 181 -9.60 11.57 2.41
C ASP A 181 -10.71 12.64 2.46
N GLN A 182 -10.35 13.93 2.57
CA GLN A 182 -11.36 15.00 2.68
C GLN A 182 -11.49 15.88 1.45
N GLY A 183 -10.56 15.75 0.50
CA GLY A 183 -10.58 16.43 -0.78
C GLY A 183 -11.83 16.12 -1.60
N GLY A 184 -12.09 16.90 -2.66
CA GLY A 184 -13.20 16.60 -3.59
C GLY A 184 -14.60 16.63 -2.96
N ASN A 185 -14.81 17.48 -1.95
CA ASN A 185 -16.06 17.65 -1.19
C ASN A 185 -16.34 16.61 -0.10
N GLY A 186 -15.33 15.89 0.43
CA GLY A 186 -15.48 15.20 1.71
C GLY A 186 -15.81 16.23 2.79
N ILE A 187 -14.86 17.13 3.03
CA ILE A 187 -15.07 18.39 3.77
C ILE A 187 -14.91 19.57 2.80
N LEU A 188 -15.76 20.59 2.95
CA LEU A 188 -15.77 21.71 2.00
C LEU A 188 -14.46 22.52 2.12
N GLY A 189 -13.74 22.63 1.01
CA GLY A 189 -12.52 23.43 0.90
C GLY A 189 -11.23 22.72 1.30
N TRP A 190 -11.30 21.47 1.75
CA TRP A 190 -10.11 20.66 2.03
C TRP A 190 -9.56 20.09 0.73
N ASP A 191 -8.24 19.91 0.69
CA ASP A 191 -7.55 19.13 -0.33
C ASP A 191 -7.37 17.68 0.14
N TRP A 192 -6.68 16.88 -0.67
CA TRP A 192 -6.30 15.50 -0.34
C TRP A 192 -4.99 15.51 0.43
N ILE A 193 -4.64 14.40 1.08
CA ILE A 193 -3.30 14.13 1.65
C ILE A 193 -2.76 15.19 2.62
N GLU A 194 -3.65 15.95 3.28
CA GLU A 194 -3.25 17.06 4.15
C GLU A 194 -2.34 16.57 5.29
N GLY A 195 -2.56 15.34 5.78
CA GLY A 195 -1.73 14.72 6.81
C GLY A 195 -0.29 14.47 6.39
N SER A 196 -0.08 13.82 5.25
CA SER A 196 1.27 13.52 4.78
C SER A 196 2.02 14.79 4.36
N GLU A 197 1.34 15.76 3.73
CA GLU A 197 1.91 17.07 3.43
C GLU A 197 2.40 17.79 4.70
N GLN A 198 1.60 17.82 5.77
CA GLN A 198 2.03 18.41 7.04
C GLN A 198 3.20 17.62 7.66
N PHE A 199 3.14 16.28 7.64
CA PHE A 199 4.23 15.46 8.18
C PHE A 199 5.56 15.69 7.45
N VAL A 200 5.54 15.75 6.12
CA VAL A 200 6.72 15.95 5.27
C VAL A 200 7.31 17.35 5.47
N ASN A 201 6.46 18.38 5.67
CA ASN A 201 6.92 19.74 5.97
C ASN A 201 7.65 19.83 7.33
N ASP A 202 7.22 19.02 8.30
CA ASP A 202 7.78 18.96 9.64
C ASP A 202 8.74 17.76 9.83
N LEU A 203 9.19 17.13 8.74
CA LEU A 203 9.91 15.84 8.80
C LEU A 203 11.19 15.90 9.66
N ASP A 204 11.91 17.02 9.60
CA ASP A 204 13.14 17.28 10.38
C ASP A 204 12.90 17.25 11.92
N ASP A 205 11.65 17.29 12.39
CA ASP A 205 11.33 17.15 13.82
C ASP A 205 11.36 15.68 14.30
N PHE A 206 11.39 14.72 13.36
CA PHE A 206 11.29 13.29 13.67
C PHE A 206 12.58 12.49 13.42
N TYR A 207 13.57 13.09 12.76
CA TYR A 207 14.89 12.48 12.49
C TYR A 207 15.97 13.54 12.27
N ASP A 208 17.23 13.17 12.44
CA ASP A 208 18.41 13.98 12.14
C ASP A 208 18.96 13.63 10.76
N SER A 209 18.60 14.42 9.74
CA SER A 209 19.08 14.24 8.37
C SER A 209 20.61 14.34 8.18
N ALA A 210 21.37 14.72 9.22
CA ALA A 210 22.83 14.66 9.21
C ALA A 210 23.39 13.27 9.52
N THR A 211 22.62 12.41 10.20
CA THR A 211 23.04 11.08 10.64
C THR A 211 22.15 9.97 10.11
N GLU A 212 20.86 10.23 9.96
CA GLU A 212 19.83 9.29 9.50
C GLU A 212 19.51 9.47 8.00
N ASN A 213 19.06 8.40 7.35
CA ASN A 213 18.67 8.37 5.95
C ASN A 213 17.38 7.56 5.76
N ILE A 214 16.33 8.20 5.24
CA ILE A 214 15.09 7.52 4.87
C ILE A 214 15.29 6.85 3.51
N GLU A 215 15.41 5.52 3.51
CA GLU A 215 15.67 4.72 2.32
C GLU A 215 14.45 4.58 1.42
N SER A 216 13.27 4.41 2.03
CA SER A 216 12.02 4.28 1.29
C SER A 216 10.78 4.52 2.14
N MET A 217 9.67 4.81 1.47
CA MET A 217 8.33 4.82 2.04
C MET A 217 7.41 3.89 1.24
N ILE A 218 6.67 3.03 1.91
CA ILE A 218 5.68 2.13 1.31
C ILE A 218 4.32 2.49 1.89
N LEU A 219 3.42 2.97 1.03
CA LEU A 219 2.05 3.28 1.38
C LEU A 219 1.14 2.07 1.14
N LEU A 220 0.23 1.84 2.09
CA LEU A 220 -0.80 0.83 2.02
C LEU A 220 -2.16 1.53 2.00
N ASP A 221 -2.77 1.63 0.82
CA ASP A 221 -4.11 2.18 0.67
C ASP A 221 -5.09 1.15 0.10
N MET A 222 -6.25 0.99 0.75
CA MET A 222 -7.34 0.10 0.32
C MET A 222 -6.91 -1.36 0.07
N VAL A 223 -6.09 -1.92 0.96
CA VAL A 223 -5.43 -3.23 0.84
C VAL A 223 -6.23 -4.43 1.37
N GLY A 224 -7.48 -4.23 1.78
CA GLY A 224 -8.39 -5.26 2.32
C GLY A 224 -9.54 -5.68 1.40
N GLY A 225 -9.65 -5.08 0.21
CA GLY A 225 -10.78 -5.28 -0.69
C GLY A 225 -10.87 -6.71 -1.26
N THR A 226 -12.10 -7.23 -1.41
CA THR A 226 -12.29 -8.54 -2.07
C THR A 226 -11.87 -8.47 -3.55
N ASN A 227 -11.19 -9.51 -4.03
CA ASN A 227 -10.61 -9.54 -5.39
C ASN A 227 -9.60 -8.40 -5.63
N LEU A 228 -8.84 -8.03 -4.59
CA LEU A 228 -7.74 -7.09 -4.66
C LEU A 228 -6.81 -7.40 -5.83
N GLN A 229 -6.54 -6.38 -6.63
CA GLN A 229 -5.47 -6.37 -7.62
C GLN A 229 -4.80 -5.00 -7.53
N PHE A 230 -3.53 -5.00 -7.14
CA PHE A 230 -2.75 -3.78 -7.09
C PHE A 230 -2.53 -3.23 -8.50
N ILE A 231 -2.63 -1.90 -8.62
CA ILE A 231 -2.29 -1.19 -9.85
C ILE A 231 -0.77 -0.98 -9.95
N ASN A 232 -0.31 -0.68 -11.16
CA ASN A 232 0.97 -0.01 -11.34
C ASN A 232 0.71 1.49 -11.18
N GLU A 233 0.79 1.95 -9.94
CA GLU A 233 0.70 3.36 -9.60
C GLU A 233 1.87 4.12 -10.25
N GLN A 234 1.56 5.21 -10.97
CA GLN A 234 2.50 5.85 -11.89
C GLN A 234 3.38 6.94 -11.27
N TYR A 235 3.05 7.46 -10.09
CA TYR A 235 3.92 8.40 -9.36
C TYR A 235 4.98 7.66 -8.54
N SER A 236 4.66 6.46 -8.08
CA SER A 236 5.53 5.54 -7.36
C SER A 236 6.88 5.35 -8.05
N THR A 237 7.92 5.22 -7.24
CA THR A 237 9.26 4.88 -7.71
C THR A 237 9.23 3.48 -8.34
N SER A 238 9.32 3.43 -9.66
CA SER A 238 9.02 2.21 -10.43
C SER A 238 9.89 1.01 -10.04
N SER A 239 11.14 1.22 -9.63
CA SER A 239 12.01 0.13 -9.18
C SER A 239 11.56 -0.47 -7.86
N LEU A 240 11.11 0.36 -6.92
CA LEU A 240 10.60 -0.09 -5.62
C LEU A 240 9.27 -0.83 -5.80
N LEU A 241 8.35 -0.27 -6.59
CA LEU A 241 7.06 -0.90 -6.87
C LEU A 241 7.24 -2.26 -7.58
N GLU A 242 8.12 -2.34 -8.59
CA GLU A 242 8.39 -3.61 -9.28
C GLU A 242 9.02 -4.66 -8.35
N GLU A 243 9.85 -4.24 -7.40
CA GLU A 243 10.41 -5.14 -6.38
C GLU A 243 9.32 -5.73 -5.49
N LEU A 244 8.40 -4.89 -4.97
CA LEU A 244 7.25 -5.35 -4.19
C LEU A 244 6.37 -6.32 -4.98
N PHE A 245 6.09 -5.99 -6.24
CA PHE A 245 5.35 -6.86 -7.15
C PHE A 245 6.07 -8.19 -7.41
N ALA A 246 7.40 -8.17 -7.59
CA ALA A 246 8.19 -9.38 -7.76
C ALA A 246 8.14 -10.27 -6.51
N ILE A 247 8.26 -9.69 -5.31
CA ILE A 247 8.13 -10.40 -4.03
C ILE A 247 6.75 -11.04 -3.92
N GLY A 248 5.68 -10.27 -4.12
CA GLY A 248 4.30 -10.78 -4.05
C GLY A 248 4.05 -11.96 -4.99
N ARG A 249 4.53 -11.87 -6.23
CA ARG A 249 4.43 -12.97 -7.21
C ARG A 249 5.27 -14.18 -6.82
N ASN A 250 6.48 -13.98 -6.29
CA ASN A 250 7.36 -15.07 -5.84
C ASN A 250 6.77 -15.81 -4.63
N LEU A 251 6.00 -15.12 -3.79
CA LEU A 251 5.25 -15.72 -2.68
C LEU A 251 3.94 -16.40 -3.13
N GLY A 252 3.56 -16.28 -4.40
CA GLY A 252 2.38 -16.93 -4.97
C GLY A 252 1.11 -16.06 -5.04
N TYR A 253 1.17 -14.79 -4.62
CA TYR A 253 0.07 -13.83 -4.66
C TYR A 253 -0.12 -13.20 -6.06
N THR A 254 -0.15 -14.04 -7.11
CA THR A 254 -0.16 -13.56 -8.51
C THR A 254 -1.48 -12.92 -8.94
N ASN A 255 -2.55 -13.06 -8.15
CA ASN A 255 -3.82 -12.39 -8.43
C ASN A 255 -3.78 -10.94 -7.94
N GLU A 256 -3.29 -10.76 -6.71
CA GLU A 256 -3.13 -9.48 -6.02
C GLU A 256 -1.99 -8.67 -6.62
N PHE A 257 -0.90 -9.33 -7.01
CA PHE A 257 0.24 -8.77 -7.73
C PHE A 257 0.27 -9.29 -9.18
N PRO A 258 -0.61 -8.79 -10.07
CA PRO A 258 -0.70 -9.28 -11.44
C PRO A 258 0.60 -9.04 -12.22
N SER A 259 0.89 -9.89 -13.22
CA SER A 259 2.04 -9.66 -14.12
C SER A 259 1.83 -8.52 -15.11
N ASN A 260 0.59 -8.11 -15.34
CA ASN A 260 0.21 -6.98 -16.20
C ASN A 260 -0.81 -6.12 -15.44
N PRO A 261 -0.39 -5.41 -14.38
CA PRO A 261 -1.27 -4.53 -13.63
C PRO A 261 -1.83 -3.41 -14.52
N VAL A 262 -3.04 -2.96 -14.19
CA VAL A 262 -3.58 -1.72 -14.78
C VAL A 262 -2.70 -0.57 -14.31
N SER A 263 -2.27 0.30 -15.21
CA SER A 263 -1.52 1.51 -14.84
C SER A 263 -2.46 2.69 -14.63
N ARG A 264 -2.35 3.35 -13.49
CA ARG A 264 -3.11 4.54 -13.09
C ARG A 264 -2.22 5.45 -12.26
N SER A 265 -2.54 6.73 -12.23
CA SER A 265 -1.89 7.71 -11.35
C SER A 265 -2.91 8.22 -10.35
N ILE A 266 -2.55 8.33 -9.07
CA ILE A 266 -3.42 8.87 -8.02
C ILE A 266 -2.64 9.85 -7.14
N ILE A 267 -3.29 10.94 -6.72
CA ILE A 267 -2.73 11.79 -5.66
C ILE A 267 -2.99 11.05 -4.35
N ASP A 268 -1.91 10.68 -3.66
CA ASP A 268 -1.95 9.90 -2.42
C ASP A 268 -0.70 10.21 -1.57
N ASP A 269 -0.68 9.78 -0.31
CA ASP A 269 0.22 10.24 0.75
C ASP A 269 1.72 10.03 0.44
N HIS A 270 2.05 9.11 -0.46
CA HIS A 270 3.42 8.84 -0.89
C HIS A 270 4.04 9.99 -1.71
N ILE A 271 3.23 10.89 -2.29
CA ILE A 271 3.71 11.98 -3.15
C ILE A 271 4.57 12.98 -2.39
N GLY A 272 4.21 13.36 -1.16
CA GLY A 272 5.00 14.31 -0.37
C GLY A 272 6.44 13.80 -0.14
N PHE A 273 6.60 12.49 0.06
CA PHE A 273 7.91 11.86 0.20
C PHE A 273 8.70 11.84 -1.12
N LEU A 274 8.03 11.58 -2.25
CA LEU A 274 8.65 11.66 -3.58
C LEU A 274 9.18 13.06 -3.88
N ASP A 275 8.47 14.11 -3.46
CA ASP A 275 8.88 15.50 -3.66
C ASP A 275 10.16 15.86 -2.88
N LEU A 276 10.43 15.18 -1.76
CA LEU A 276 11.71 15.23 -1.04
C LEU A 276 12.80 14.34 -1.66
N GLY A 277 12.49 13.59 -2.71
CA GLY A 277 13.40 12.64 -3.34
C GLY A 277 13.53 11.30 -2.62
N ILE A 278 12.62 11.00 -1.67
CA ILE A 278 12.57 9.71 -0.98
C ILE A 278 11.87 8.68 -1.89
N PRO A 279 12.51 7.56 -2.24
CA PRO A 279 11.87 6.50 -3.00
C PRO A 279 10.58 6.02 -2.33
N SER A 280 9.44 6.23 -2.96
CA SER A 280 8.15 5.88 -2.37
C SER A 280 7.30 5.02 -3.31
N ALA A 281 6.53 4.08 -2.78
CA ALA A 281 5.65 3.21 -3.56
C ALA A 281 4.29 3.07 -2.88
N ASP A 282 3.23 3.15 -3.68
CA ASP A 282 1.85 2.99 -3.25
C ASP A 282 1.29 1.64 -3.73
N LEU A 283 0.86 0.82 -2.76
CA LEU A 283 0.12 -0.41 -2.98
C LEU A 283 -1.37 -0.16 -2.81
N ILE A 284 -2.03 0.23 -3.90
CA ILE A 284 -3.46 0.54 -3.95
C ILE A 284 -4.25 -0.35 -4.92
N ILE A 285 -5.50 -0.68 -4.55
CA ILE A 285 -6.41 -1.50 -5.37
C ILE A 285 -6.85 -0.80 -6.66
N ASN A 286 -7.05 -1.58 -7.73
CA ASN A 286 -7.77 -1.08 -8.91
C ASN A 286 -9.27 -0.89 -8.64
N PHE A 287 -9.74 0.35 -8.50
CA PHE A 287 -11.16 0.68 -8.26
C PHE A 287 -11.84 1.55 -9.35
N TRP A 288 -11.12 2.03 -10.38
CA TRP A 288 -11.70 2.96 -11.38
C TRP A 288 -12.64 2.27 -12.39
N ASP A 289 -12.24 1.11 -12.89
CA ASP A 289 -13.00 0.32 -13.87
C ASP A 289 -13.17 -1.12 -13.39
N ASN A 290 -13.26 -1.31 -12.08
CA ASN A 290 -13.38 -2.62 -11.46
C ASN A 290 -14.82 -2.87 -10.98
N PRO A 291 -15.70 -3.46 -11.82
CA PRO A 291 -17.07 -3.74 -11.41
C PRO A 291 -17.16 -4.78 -10.28
N SER A 292 -16.07 -5.51 -10.00
CA SER A 292 -16.03 -6.46 -8.88
C SER A 292 -15.75 -5.80 -7.53
N TRP A 293 -15.37 -4.51 -7.53
CA TRP A 293 -15.12 -3.74 -6.32
C TRP A 293 -15.58 -2.27 -6.50
N PRO A 294 -16.89 -1.98 -6.37
CA PRO A 294 -17.46 -0.65 -6.61
C PRO A 294 -17.57 0.24 -5.35
N TYR A 295 -16.85 -0.06 -4.28
CA TYR A 295 -17.18 0.44 -2.94
C TYR A 295 -16.51 1.77 -2.55
N HIS A 296 -15.44 2.19 -3.25
CA HIS A 296 -14.72 3.46 -2.99
C HIS A 296 -15.66 4.66 -2.85
N HIS A 297 -15.54 5.38 -1.73
CA HIS A 297 -16.37 6.53 -1.33
C HIS A 297 -17.88 6.28 -1.38
N THR A 298 -18.31 5.08 -1.00
CA THR A 298 -19.72 4.71 -0.84
C THR A 298 -20.03 4.31 0.60
N THR A 299 -21.31 4.20 0.96
CA THR A 299 -21.70 3.71 2.29
C THR A 299 -21.52 2.19 2.47
N GLU A 300 -21.07 1.49 1.43
CA GLU A 300 -20.84 0.04 1.41
C GLU A 300 -19.34 -0.31 1.39
N ASP A 301 -18.45 0.67 1.62
CA ASP A 301 -17.01 0.45 1.77
C ASP A 301 -16.64 -0.32 3.04
#